data_AF-A0A0F8G9N1-F1
#
_entry.id   AF-A0A0F8G9N1-F1
#
_cell.length_a   1.000
_cell.length_b   1.000
_cell.length_c   1.000
_cell.angle_alpha   90.00
_cell.angle_beta   90.00
_cell.angle_gamma   90.00
#
_symmetry.space_group_name_H-M   'P 1'
#
loop_
_entity.id
_entity.type
_entity.pdbx_description
1 polymer ?
#
loop_
_entity_poly.entity_id
_entity_poly.type
_entity_poly.pdbx_seq_one_letter_code
_entity_poly.pdbx_strand_id
1 'polypeptide(L)'
;MWVSFAPEFRLIIDFVLGPRKQYVADELVKITDKHLSDLKPLFVTDGLKFYAEALLEKYGKLVEFPKTGKRGRPRKPAIVPDEDLRYAQVIKNKQGRKLQNIEKRVIFGQNIDDSEISTSLLERQNLTFRQDNNRISRKTIGFSKKIKCLCNQMRLYSTHFNFCRDHRGLTKEKQNGVSKRKTPAEEAGVTKRKWTLTDLLNYRKIKISTN
;
A
#
# COMPACT_ATOMS: atom_id res chain seq x y z
N MET A 1 -3.78 7.97 8.98
CA MET A 1 -2.61 7.54 8.20
C MET A 1 -3.08 6.44 7.27
N TRP A 2 -2.76 6.58 6.00
CA TRP A 2 -3.02 5.63 4.94
C TRP A 2 -1.67 5.09 4.49
N VAL A 3 -1.56 3.78 4.25
CA VAL A 3 -0.27 3.14 3.95
C VAL A 3 -0.44 2.21 2.77
N SER A 4 0.50 2.28 1.84
CA SER A 4 0.68 1.31 0.77
C SER A 4 1.82 0.36 1.15
N PHE A 5 1.59 -0.94 0.97
CA PHE A 5 2.45 -1.99 1.51
C PHE A 5 2.52 -3.17 0.55
N ALA A 6 3.73 -3.61 0.21
CA ALA A 6 3.96 -4.82 -0.57
C ALA A 6 4.15 -6.03 0.38
N PRO A 7 3.15 -6.93 0.49
CA PRO A 7 3.17 -8.01 1.47
C PRO A 7 4.29 -9.03 1.23
N GLU A 8 4.59 -9.33 -0.04
CA GLU A 8 5.63 -10.29 -0.46
C GLU A 8 7.00 -9.95 0.15
N PHE A 9 7.35 -8.67 0.13
CA PHE A 9 8.65 -8.17 0.61
C PHE A 9 8.57 -7.57 2.01
N ARG A 10 7.40 -7.53 2.64
CA ARG A 10 7.12 -6.75 3.87
C ARG A 10 7.52 -5.28 3.75
N LEU A 11 7.43 -4.72 2.56
CA LEU A 11 7.95 -3.40 2.23
C LEU A 11 6.87 -2.33 2.39
N ILE A 12 7.17 -1.28 3.15
CA ILE A 12 6.33 -0.08 3.17
C ILE A 12 6.64 0.72 1.91
N ILE A 13 5.71 0.81 0.97
CA ILE A 13 5.93 1.54 -0.29
C ILE A 13 5.91 3.04 0.00
N ASP A 14 4.77 3.55 0.48
CA ASP A 14 4.63 4.93 0.89
C ASP A 14 3.40 5.11 1.81
N PHE A 15 3.16 6.33 2.29
CA PHE A 15 2.03 6.66 3.16
C PHE A 15 1.50 8.08 2.89
N VAL A 16 0.23 8.29 3.21
CA VAL A 16 -0.40 9.62 3.22
C VAL A 16 -1.02 9.90 4.58
N LEU A 17 -0.83 11.13 5.07
CA LEU A 17 -1.43 11.60 6.31
C LEU A 17 -2.64 12.47 5.99
N GLY A 18 -3.83 11.94 6.25
CA GLY A 18 -5.07 12.68 6.03
C GLY A 18 -6.28 11.99 6.66
N PRO A 19 -7.45 12.67 6.62
CA PRO A 19 -8.73 12.11 7.05
C PRO A 19 -9.17 10.95 6.14
N ARG A 20 -10.29 10.30 6.49
CA ARG A 20 -10.93 9.29 5.64
C ARG A 20 -11.78 9.97 4.55
N LYS A 21 -11.14 10.50 3.51
CA LYS A 21 -11.76 11.22 2.38
C LYS A 21 -11.17 10.77 1.04
N GLN A 22 -11.95 10.97 -0.05
CA GLN A 22 -11.60 10.53 -1.41
C GLN A 22 -10.21 11.01 -1.85
N TYR A 23 -9.94 12.32 -1.76
CA TYR A 23 -8.67 12.92 -2.16
C TYR A 23 -7.42 12.29 -1.50
N VAL A 24 -7.56 11.70 -0.31
CA VAL A 24 -6.44 11.03 0.38
C VAL A 24 -6.20 9.64 -0.19
N ALA A 25 -7.27 8.94 -0.61
CA ALA A 25 -7.15 7.68 -1.34
C ALA A 25 -6.53 7.93 -2.73
N ASP A 26 -6.96 8.97 -3.43
CA ASP A 26 -6.43 9.36 -4.75
C ASP A 26 -4.94 9.68 -4.64
N GLU A 27 -4.54 10.45 -3.62
CA GLU A 27 -3.13 10.74 -3.35
C GLU A 27 -2.34 9.47 -3.05
N LEU A 28 -2.86 8.55 -2.23
CA LEU A 28 -2.18 7.29 -1.90
C LEU A 28 -1.97 6.40 -3.15
N VAL A 29 -3.00 6.26 -3.99
CA VAL A 29 -2.92 5.49 -5.23
C VAL A 29 -1.91 6.14 -6.17
N LYS A 30 -1.96 7.46 -6.33
CA LYS A 30 -1.02 8.23 -7.17
C LYS A 30 0.43 8.09 -6.73
N ILE A 31 0.72 8.13 -5.42
CA ILE A 31 2.11 7.96 -4.95
C ILE A 31 2.56 6.50 -5.04
N THR A 32 1.64 5.55 -4.86
CA THR A 32 1.96 4.11 -5.00
C THR A 32 2.36 3.79 -6.43
N ASP A 33 1.59 4.26 -7.41
CA ASP A 33 1.84 4.10 -8.84
C ASP A 33 3.25 4.51 -9.27
N LYS A 34 3.79 5.60 -8.70
CA LYS A 34 5.16 6.06 -8.99
C LYS A 34 6.26 5.07 -8.65
N HIS A 35 5.96 4.08 -7.81
CA HIS A 35 6.90 3.05 -7.37
C HIS A 35 6.62 1.69 -8.00
N LEU A 36 5.56 1.57 -8.82
CA LEU A 36 5.21 0.33 -9.52
C LEU A 36 5.93 0.27 -10.86
N SER A 37 6.20 -0.95 -11.32
CA SER A 37 6.57 -1.24 -12.71
C SER A 37 5.38 -1.06 -13.65
N ASP A 38 5.58 -1.25 -14.95
CA ASP A 38 4.50 -1.24 -15.96
C ASP A 38 3.41 -2.29 -15.71
N LEU A 39 3.74 -3.37 -14.97
CA LEU A 39 2.79 -4.38 -14.54
C LEU A 39 1.98 -3.92 -13.33
N LYS A 40 0.65 -3.98 -13.45
CA LYS A 40 -0.29 -3.65 -12.37
C LYS A 40 -0.39 -4.82 -11.39
N PRO A 41 -0.07 -4.63 -10.09
CA PRO A 41 -0.24 -5.67 -9.09
C PRO A 41 -1.71 -5.88 -8.75
N LEU A 42 -2.00 -6.97 -8.03
CA LEU A 42 -3.28 -7.10 -7.34
C LEU A 42 -3.35 -6.08 -6.19
N PHE A 43 -4.34 -5.19 -6.23
CA PHE A 43 -4.63 -4.30 -5.12
C PHE A 43 -5.60 -4.99 -4.15
N VAL A 44 -5.27 -4.98 -2.85
CA VAL A 44 -6.16 -5.48 -1.80
C VAL A 44 -6.31 -4.42 -0.71
N THR A 45 -7.54 -3.99 -0.45
CA THR A 45 -7.82 -2.98 0.58
C THR A 45 -8.82 -3.49 1.63
N ASP A 46 -9.03 -2.69 2.68
CA ASP A 46 -10.22 -2.88 3.50
C ASP A 46 -11.49 -2.48 2.73
N GLY A 47 -12.66 -2.70 3.34
CA GLY A 47 -13.96 -2.34 2.77
C GLY A 47 -14.26 -0.84 2.72
N LEU A 48 -13.25 0.05 2.72
CA LEU A 48 -13.46 1.48 2.60
C LEU A 48 -13.77 1.87 1.14
N LYS A 49 -14.89 2.56 0.93
CA LYS A 49 -15.44 2.84 -0.41
C LYS A 49 -14.54 3.67 -1.35
N PHE A 50 -13.59 4.43 -0.82
CA PHE A 50 -12.83 5.42 -1.59
C PHE A 50 -11.81 4.80 -2.57
N TYR A 51 -11.31 3.60 -2.29
CA TYR A 51 -10.25 2.99 -3.09
C TYR A 51 -10.71 2.55 -4.48
N ALA A 52 -11.96 2.10 -4.62
CA ALA A 52 -12.48 1.68 -5.92
C ALA A 52 -12.50 2.85 -6.92
N GLU A 53 -12.96 4.01 -6.45
CA GLU A 53 -12.99 5.25 -7.24
C GLU A 53 -11.56 5.74 -7.54
N ALA A 54 -10.66 5.75 -6.55
CA ALA A 54 -9.28 6.18 -6.73
C ALA A 54 -8.50 5.30 -7.75
N LEU A 55 -8.72 3.98 -7.69
CA LEU A 55 -8.11 3.04 -8.64
C LEU A 55 -8.71 3.18 -10.05
N LEU A 56 -10.01 3.41 -10.14
CA LEU A 56 -10.69 3.63 -11.43
C LEU A 56 -10.27 4.95 -12.08
N GLU A 57 -10.10 6.03 -11.30
CA GLU A 57 -9.60 7.31 -11.80
C GLU A 57 -8.16 7.17 -12.32
N LYS A 58 -7.32 6.42 -11.62
CA LYS A 58 -5.91 6.28 -11.96
C LYS A 58 -5.64 5.31 -13.11
N TYR A 59 -6.33 4.17 -13.13
CA TYR A 59 -6.05 3.07 -14.06
C TYR A 59 -7.20 2.78 -15.03
N GLY A 60 -8.33 3.48 -14.93
CA GLY A 60 -9.44 3.29 -15.84
C GLY A 60 -9.18 3.88 -17.22
N LYS A 61 -9.92 3.34 -18.21
CA LYS A 61 -9.92 3.82 -19.60
C LYS A 61 -11.26 4.46 -19.92
N LEU A 62 -11.24 5.57 -20.66
CA LEU A 62 -12.46 6.15 -21.20
C LEU A 62 -12.92 5.29 -22.38
N VAL A 63 -14.09 4.68 -22.25
CA VAL A 63 -14.70 3.87 -23.31
C VAL A 63 -15.94 4.56 -23.83
N GLU A 64 -15.97 4.79 -25.14
CA GLU A 64 -17.16 5.19 -25.86
C GLU A 64 -17.99 3.95 -26.21
N PHE A 65 -19.29 4.01 -25.91
CA PHE A 65 -20.18 2.91 -26.24
C PHE A 65 -20.76 3.11 -27.64
N PRO A 66 -20.73 2.08 -28.50
CA PRO A 66 -21.33 2.19 -29.83
C PRO A 66 -22.84 2.45 -29.70
N LYS A 67 -23.38 3.21 -30.67
CA LYS A 67 -24.81 3.48 -30.73
C LYS A 67 -25.56 2.16 -30.91
N THR A 68 -26.47 1.85 -29.99
CA THR A 68 -27.18 0.55 -29.97
C THR A 68 -28.23 0.40 -31.08
N GLY A 69 -28.45 1.44 -31.90
CA GLY A 69 -29.49 1.47 -32.95
C GLY A 69 -30.94 1.51 -32.44
N LYS A 70 -31.17 1.26 -31.14
CA LYS A 70 -32.48 1.32 -30.49
C LYS A 70 -32.89 2.77 -30.17
N ARG A 71 -34.20 3.05 -30.19
CA ARG A 71 -34.76 4.35 -29.81
C ARG A 71 -34.44 4.64 -28.33
N GLY A 72 -33.73 5.73 -28.06
CA GLY A 72 -33.33 6.13 -26.71
C GLY A 72 -32.07 7.00 -26.71
N ARG A 73 -31.73 7.58 -25.55
CA ARG A 73 -30.51 8.37 -25.37
C ARG A 73 -29.29 7.45 -25.47
N PRO A 74 -28.31 7.72 -26.37
CA PRO A 74 -27.07 6.97 -26.41
C PRO A 74 -26.36 6.97 -25.05
N ARG A 75 -25.70 5.87 -24.72
CA ARG A 75 -24.88 5.79 -23.51
C ARG A 75 -23.74 6.80 -23.60
N LYS A 76 -23.56 7.59 -22.54
CA LYS A 76 -22.41 8.50 -22.44
C LYS A 76 -21.12 7.68 -22.30
N PRO A 77 -19.98 8.22 -22.77
CA PRO A 77 -18.68 7.66 -22.44
C PRO A 77 -18.54 7.50 -20.93
N ALA A 78 -17.96 6.39 -20.50
CA ALA A 78 -17.72 6.10 -19.09
C ALA A 78 -16.29 5.62 -18.89
N ILE A 79 -15.74 5.91 -17.72
CA ILE A 79 -14.48 5.33 -17.29
C ILE A 79 -14.76 3.91 -16.83
N VAL A 80 -14.15 2.94 -17.49
CA VAL A 80 -14.22 1.52 -17.14
C VAL A 80 -12.87 1.07 -16.63
N PRO A 81 -12.81 0.09 -15.70
CA PRO A 81 -11.53 -0.45 -15.26
C PRO A 81 -10.79 -1.05 -16.45
N ASP A 82 -9.48 -0.84 -16.49
CA ASP A 82 -8.60 -1.51 -17.44
C ASP A 82 -8.65 -3.03 -17.25
N GLU A 83 -8.48 -3.79 -18.34
CA GLU A 83 -8.61 -5.25 -18.31
C GLU A 83 -7.60 -5.92 -17.37
N ASP A 84 -6.41 -5.32 -17.23
CA ASP A 84 -5.35 -5.82 -16.34
C ASP A 84 -5.50 -5.33 -14.89
N LEU A 85 -6.46 -4.45 -14.60
CA LEU A 85 -6.67 -3.91 -13.25
C LEU A 85 -7.35 -4.97 -12.36
N ARG A 86 -6.58 -5.54 -11.44
CA ARG A 86 -7.07 -6.48 -10.43
C ARG A 86 -7.21 -5.79 -9.07
N TYR A 87 -8.42 -5.81 -8.52
CA TYR A 87 -8.72 -5.18 -7.23
C TYR A 87 -9.74 -5.97 -6.42
N ALA A 88 -9.42 -6.23 -5.16
CA ALA A 88 -10.29 -6.89 -4.21
C ALA A 88 -10.35 -6.17 -2.85
N GLN A 89 -11.41 -6.42 -2.10
CA GLN A 89 -11.66 -5.89 -0.77
C GLN A 89 -11.81 -7.01 0.26
N VAL A 90 -11.24 -6.79 1.44
CA VAL A 90 -11.53 -7.59 2.64
C VAL A 90 -12.46 -6.81 3.54
N ILE A 91 -13.71 -7.25 3.63
CA ILE A 91 -14.77 -6.64 4.42
C ILE A 91 -14.96 -7.46 5.70
N LYS A 92 -14.68 -6.82 6.84
CA LYS A 92 -14.80 -7.47 8.16
C LYS A 92 -16.10 -7.05 8.82
N ASN A 93 -17.05 -7.97 8.90
CA ASN A 93 -18.32 -7.77 9.58
C ASN A 93 -18.13 -8.03 11.07
N LYS A 94 -18.26 -6.98 11.88
CA LYS A 94 -18.07 -7.01 13.33
C LYS A 94 -19.36 -6.64 14.05
N GLN A 95 -19.64 -7.32 15.13
CA GLN A 95 -20.70 -6.97 16.08
C GLN A 95 -20.03 -6.57 17.39
N GLY A 96 -20.10 -5.27 17.72
CA GLY A 96 -19.32 -4.71 18.82
C GLY A 96 -17.82 -4.89 18.61
N ARG A 97 -17.15 -5.63 19.52
CA ARG A 97 -15.72 -5.95 19.44
C ARG A 97 -15.42 -7.31 18.82
N LYS A 98 -16.44 -8.15 18.57
CA LYS A 98 -16.27 -9.52 18.06
C LYS A 98 -16.33 -9.53 16.53
N LEU A 99 -15.38 -10.20 15.90
CA LEU A 99 -15.40 -10.48 14.47
C LEU A 99 -16.40 -11.63 14.23
N GLN A 100 -17.38 -11.40 13.35
CA GLN A 100 -18.40 -12.39 13.00
C GLN A 100 -18.06 -13.08 11.68
N ASN A 101 -17.74 -12.29 10.65
CA ASN A 101 -17.44 -12.82 9.33
C ASN A 101 -16.38 -11.95 8.62
N ILE A 102 -15.63 -12.58 7.72
CA ILE A 102 -14.75 -11.94 6.76
C ILE A 102 -15.29 -12.26 5.37
N GLU A 103 -15.75 -11.23 4.67
CA GLU A 103 -16.16 -11.33 3.27
C GLU A 103 -15.02 -10.81 2.39
N LYS A 104 -14.66 -11.59 1.37
CA LYS A 104 -13.70 -11.20 0.34
C LYS A 104 -14.47 -10.90 -0.93
N ARG A 105 -14.26 -9.72 -1.48
CA ARG A 105 -15.03 -9.23 -2.64
C ARG A 105 -14.10 -8.76 -3.74
N VAL A 106 -14.17 -9.41 -4.89
CA VAL A 106 -13.51 -8.91 -6.11
C VAL A 106 -14.32 -7.75 -6.67
N ILE A 107 -13.67 -6.62 -6.92
CA ILE A 107 -14.29 -5.39 -7.43
C ILE A 107 -13.93 -5.19 -8.91
N PHE A 108 -12.65 -5.36 -9.26
CA PHE A 108 -12.16 -5.27 -10.64
C PHE A 108 -11.26 -6.47 -10.98
N GLY A 109 -11.26 -6.84 -12.26
CA GLY A 109 -10.44 -7.93 -12.79
C GLY A 109 -11.07 -9.31 -12.62
N GLN A 110 -10.38 -10.32 -13.15
CA GLN A 110 -10.73 -11.74 -13.10
C GLN A 110 -9.53 -12.55 -12.61
N ASN A 111 -9.73 -13.85 -12.36
CA ASN A 111 -8.66 -14.80 -11.99
C ASN A 111 -7.84 -14.36 -10.77
N ILE A 112 -8.51 -13.91 -9.71
CA ILE A 112 -7.89 -13.59 -8.42
C ILE A 112 -8.16 -14.77 -7.49
N ASP A 113 -7.12 -15.42 -6.99
CA ASP A 113 -7.28 -16.50 -6.01
C ASP A 113 -7.71 -15.89 -4.67
N ASP A 114 -8.70 -16.51 -4.03
CA ASP A 114 -9.16 -16.13 -2.69
C ASP A 114 -7.99 -16.11 -1.68
N SER A 115 -7.00 -16.99 -1.85
CA SER A 115 -5.81 -17.06 -0.99
C SER A 115 -4.95 -15.78 -1.03
N GLU A 116 -4.96 -15.06 -2.16
CA GLU A 116 -4.22 -13.80 -2.35
C GLU A 116 -4.95 -12.60 -1.72
N ILE A 117 -6.27 -12.69 -1.53
CA ILE A 117 -7.09 -11.61 -0.98
C ILE A 117 -6.96 -11.58 0.55
N SER A 118 -5.94 -10.86 1.04
CA SER A 118 -5.70 -10.71 2.48
C SER A 118 -5.12 -9.36 2.87
N THR A 119 -5.61 -8.82 3.98
CA THR A 119 -5.08 -7.59 4.61
C THR A 119 -4.29 -7.87 5.89
N SER A 120 -4.12 -9.14 6.27
CA SER A 120 -3.56 -9.53 7.58
C SER A 120 -2.16 -8.97 7.84
N LEU A 121 -1.30 -8.95 6.82
CA LEU A 121 0.06 -8.44 6.92
C LEU A 121 0.09 -6.91 7.06
N LEU A 122 -0.77 -6.20 6.32
CA LEU A 122 -0.92 -4.76 6.47
C LEU A 122 -1.52 -4.39 7.84
N GLU A 123 -2.47 -5.17 8.35
CA GLU A 123 -3.01 -5.00 9.69
C GLU A 123 -1.96 -5.23 10.78
N ARG A 124 -1.12 -6.26 10.61
CA ARG A 124 0.04 -6.49 11.48
C ARG A 124 1.01 -5.32 11.40
N GLN A 125 1.28 -4.80 10.21
CA GLN A 125 2.12 -3.62 10.04
C GLN A 125 1.53 -2.38 10.72
N ASN A 126 0.21 -2.18 10.64
CA ASN A 126 -0.52 -1.13 11.37
C ASN A 126 -0.43 -1.26 12.89
N LEU A 127 -0.31 -2.49 13.41
CA LEU A 127 0.01 -2.72 14.82
C LEU A 127 1.46 -2.35 15.14
N THR A 128 2.41 -2.80 14.32
CA THR A 128 3.84 -2.49 14.50
C THR A 128 4.12 -0.99 14.47
N PHE A 129 3.50 -0.24 13.55
CA PHE A 129 3.54 1.22 13.53
C PHE A 129 3.14 1.84 14.88
N ARG A 130 2.08 1.34 15.51
CA ARG A 130 1.58 1.86 16.80
C ARG A 130 2.48 1.49 17.98
N GLN A 131 3.08 0.29 17.95
CA GLN A 131 3.98 -0.18 19.00
C GLN A 131 5.31 0.58 18.97
N ASP A 132 5.88 0.77 17.79
CA ASP A 132 7.21 1.38 17.67
C ASP A 132 7.15 2.92 17.63
N ASN A 133 6.00 3.50 17.26
CA ASN A 133 5.85 4.95 17.10
C ASN A 133 4.59 5.46 17.80
N ASN A 134 4.76 5.92 19.03
CA ASN A 134 3.70 6.47 19.86
C ASN A 134 2.96 7.67 19.23
N ARG A 135 3.54 8.35 18.23
CA ARG A 135 2.89 9.47 17.52
C ARG A 135 1.72 9.04 16.63
N ILE A 136 1.64 7.76 16.28
CA ILE A 136 0.54 7.17 15.49
C ILE A 136 -0.51 6.53 16.43
N SER A 137 -0.13 6.28 17.67
CA SER A 137 -1.02 5.73 18.68
C SER A 137 -2.00 6.77 19.18
N ARG A 138 -3.22 6.32 19.50
CA ARG A 138 -4.31 7.19 19.97
C ARG A 138 -4.13 7.47 21.46
N LYS A 139 -4.40 8.72 21.88
CA LYS A 139 -4.39 9.15 23.30
C LYS A 139 -3.03 8.91 24.00
N THR A 140 -1.94 9.24 23.33
CA THR A 140 -0.59 9.22 23.91
C THR A 140 -0.08 10.65 24.11
N ILE A 141 0.83 10.84 25.06
CA ILE A 141 1.52 12.12 25.25
C ILE A 141 2.57 12.40 24.14
N GLY A 142 3.00 11.35 23.43
CA GLY A 142 3.99 11.43 22.36
C GLY A 142 3.39 11.82 21.01
N PHE A 143 2.56 12.86 20.93
CA PHE A 143 1.95 13.32 19.67
C PHE A 143 2.80 14.40 18.97
N SER A 144 2.54 14.63 17.68
CA SER A 144 3.18 15.72 16.92
C SER A 144 2.26 16.94 16.86
N LYS A 145 2.74 18.12 17.27
CA LYS A 145 1.97 19.38 17.20
C LYS A 145 1.74 19.89 15.76
N LYS A 146 2.64 19.55 14.84
CA LYS A 146 2.57 19.94 13.42
C LYS A 146 2.54 18.69 12.54
N ILE A 147 1.67 18.68 11.52
CA ILE A 147 1.54 17.58 10.55
C ILE A 147 2.88 17.28 9.85
N LYS A 148 3.67 18.32 9.52
CA LYS A 148 4.99 18.20 8.90
C LYS A 148 5.96 17.38 9.77
N CYS A 149 5.94 17.58 11.10
CA CYS A 149 6.77 16.81 12.01
C CYS A 149 6.35 15.35 12.09
N LEU A 150 5.04 15.06 12.03
CA LEU A 150 4.55 13.69 11.94
C LEU A 150 4.99 13.03 10.62
N CYS A 151 4.87 13.75 9.50
CA CYS A 151 5.32 13.28 8.19
C CYS A 151 6.82 12.95 8.19
N ASN A 152 7.66 13.86 8.68
CA ASN A 152 9.11 13.64 8.77
C ASN A 152 9.45 12.42 9.63
N GLN A 153 8.80 12.27 10.79
CA GLN A 153 9.00 11.10 11.65
C GLN A 153 8.59 9.81 10.94
N MET A 154 7.45 9.81 10.25
CA MET A 154 6.98 8.66 9.50
C MET A 154 7.90 8.30 8.35
N ARG A 155 8.44 9.29 7.65
CA ARG A 155 9.41 9.06 6.58
C ARG A 155 10.68 8.41 7.14
N LEU A 156 11.23 8.96 8.22
CA LEU A 156 12.40 8.37 8.90
C LEU A 156 12.11 6.94 9.36
N TYR A 157 10.94 6.70 9.99
CA TYR A 157 10.54 5.37 10.45
C TYR A 157 10.45 4.38 9.28
N SER A 158 9.74 4.73 8.21
CA SER A 158 9.54 3.84 7.05
C SER A 158 10.87 3.55 6.35
N THR A 159 11.75 4.54 6.19
CA THR A 159 13.10 4.33 5.63
C THR A 159 13.93 3.42 6.52
N HIS A 160 13.95 3.66 7.83
CA HIS A 160 14.67 2.79 8.77
C HIS A 160 14.11 1.36 8.76
N PHE A 161 12.78 1.21 8.76
CA PHE A 161 12.11 -0.09 8.71
C PHE A 161 12.48 -0.87 7.44
N ASN A 162 12.44 -0.21 6.28
CA ASN A 162 12.72 -0.85 5.00
C ASN A 162 14.20 -1.18 4.80
N PHE A 163 15.12 -0.29 5.19
CA PHE A 163 16.54 -0.39 4.82
C PHE A 163 17.45 -0.91 5.94
N CYS A 164 17.12 -0.66 7.21
CA CYS A 164 18.00 -0.95 8.35
C CYS A 164 17.50 -2.08 9.25
N ARG A 165 16.19 -2.37 9.28
CA ARG A 165 15.62 -3.35 10.22
C ARG A 165 15.48 -4.72 9.58
N ASP A 166 16.08 -5.72 10.21
CA ASP A 166 15.90 -7.12 9.83
C ASP A 166 14.49 -7.60 10.18
N HIS A 167 13.86 -8.33 9.25
CA HIS A 167 12.51 -8.81 9.44
C HIS A 167 12.50 -10.34 9.65
N ARG A 168 11.94 -10.81 10.77
CA ARG A 168 11.87 -12.24 11.10
C ARG A 168 11.12 -13.06 10.04
N GLY A 169 10.06 -12.49 9.47
CA GLY A 169 9.30 -13.13 8.38
C GLY A 169 10.02 -13.19 7.03
N LEU A 170 11.23 -12.62 6.92
CA LEU A 170 12.07 -12.66 5.72
C LEU A 170 13.38 -13.43 6.01
N THR A 171 13.34 -14.36 6.96
CA THR A 171 14.49 -15.23 7.26
C THR A 171 14.58 -16.30 6.18
N LYS A 172 15.74 -16.42 5.53
CA LYS A 172 16.03 -17.51 4.59
C LYS A 172 17.23 -18.32 5.09
N GLU A 173 17.14 -19.62 4.95
CA GLU A 173 18.27 -20.52 5.21
C GLU A 173 19.25 -20.45 4.05
N LYS A 174 20.54 -20.33 4.37
CA LYS A 174 21.61 -20.47 3.38
C LYS A 174 22.00 -21.95 3.23
N GLN A 175 22.66 -22.26 2.12
CA GLN A 175 23.22 -23.59 1.84
C GLN A 175 24.15 -24.10 2.97
N ASN A 176 24.79 -23.20 3.72
CA ASN A 176 25.69 -23.54 4.81
C ASN A 176 24.96 -23.73 6.17
N GLY A 177 23.63 -23.86 6.18
CA GLY A 177 22.80 -23.99 7.40
C GLY A 177 22.62 -22.69 8.21
N VAL A 178 23.25 -21.60 7.81
CA VAL A 178 23.14 -20.30 8.52
C VAL A 178 21.89 -19.55 8.03
N SER A 179 20.94 -19.34 8.94
CA SER A 179 19.78 -18.46 8.70
C SER A 179 20.20 -16.99 8.58
N LYS A 180 19.89 -16.35 7.44
CA LYS A 180 20.10 -14.90 7.25
C LYS A 180 18.74 -14.19 7.23
N ARG A 181 18.60 -13.18 8.08
CA ARG A 181 17.48 -12.23 8.01
C ARG A 181 17.80 -11.15 7.00
N LYS A 182 16.79 -10.76 6.23
CA LYS A 182 16.87 -9.64 5.30
C LYS A 182 16.00 -8.48 5.77
N THR A 183 16.33 -7.29 5.29
CA THR A 183 15.46 -6.13 5.37
C THR A 183 14.44 -6.16 4.23
N PRO A 184 13.29 -5.47 4.36
CA PRO A 184 12.32 -5.39 3.28
C PRO A 184 12.90 -4.87 1.96
N ALA A 185 13.78 -3.86 2.00
CA ALA A 185 14.42 -3.32 0.81
C ALA A 185 15.46 -4.28 0.18
N GLU A 186 16.13 -5.12 0.99
CA GLU A 186 17.02 -6.17 0.48
C GLU A 186 16.22 -7.29 -0.18
N GLU A 187 15.08 -7.67 0.39
CA GLU A 187 14.22 -8.71 -0.19
C GLU A 187 13.51 -8.26 -1.47
N ALA A 188 13.10 -6.99 -1.54
CA ALA A 188 12.54 -6.37 -2.75
C ALA A 188 13.60 -6.07 -3.83
N GLY A 189 14.89 -6.32 -3.59
CA GLY A 189 15.96 -6.04 -4.54
C GLY A 189 16.32 -4.56 -4.71
N VAL A 190 15.75 -3.66 -3.90
CA VAL A 190 16.03 -2.21 -3.93
C VAL A 190 17.47 -1.90 -3.48
N THR A 191 18.01 -2.70 -2.56
CA THR A 191 19.40 -2.63 -2.11
C THR A 191 20.03 -4.02 -2.09
N LYS A 192 21.33 -4.11 -2.37
CA LYS A 192 22.08 -5.37 -2.30
C LYS A 192 22.41 -5.81 -0.87
N ARG A 193 22.33 -4.88 0.08
CA ARG A 193 22.66 -5.11 1.50
C ARG A 193 21.79 -4.27 2.42
N LYS A 194 21.58 -4.79 3.64
CA LYS A 194 21.15 -4.00 4.80
C LYS A 194 22.00 -2.74 4.99
N TRP A 195 21.33 -1.63 5.27
CA TRP A 195 21.98 -0.37 5.62
C TRP A 195 22.17 -0.27 7.12
N THR A 196 23.26 0.37 7.53
CA THR A 196 23.39 0.87 8.91
C THR A 196 22.61 2.18 9.07
N LEU A 197 22.38 2.61 10.32
CA LEU A 197 21.77 3.92 10.57
C LEU A 197 22.67 5.04 10.03
N THR A 198 23.99 4.88 10.11
CA THR A 198 24.98 5.80 9.56
C THR A 198 24.85 5.93 8.04
N ASP A 199 24.70 4.82 7.33
CA ASP A 199 24.47 4.84 5.87
C ASP A 199 23.19 5.62 5.53
N LEU A 200 22.10 5.40 6.27
CA LEU A 200 20.83 6.09 6.07
C LEU A 200 20.95 7.60 6.29
N LEU A 201 21.60 8.03 7.37
CA LEU A 201 21.73 9.45 7.71
C LEU A 201 22.71 10.19 6.79
N ASN A 202 23.72 9.49 6.27
CA ASN A 202 24.69 10.06 5.34
C ASN A 202 24.31 9.90 3.87
N TYR A 203 23.17 9.27 3.56
CA TYR A 203 22.72 9.07 2.19
C TYR A 203 22.47 10.42 1.50
N ARG A 204 23.35 10.77 0.56
CA ARG A 204 23.20 11.97 -0.27
C ARG A 204 22.28 11.64 -1.44
N LYS A 205 21.14 12.31 -1.51
CA LYS A 205 20.29 12.27 -2.70
C LYS A 205 21.08 12.87 -3.87
N ILE A 206 21.51 12.04 -4.81
CA ILE A 206 21.95 12.53 -6.12
C ILE A 206 20.69 13.11 -6.77
N LYS A 207 20.63 14.44 -6.92
CA LYS A 207 19.60 15.06 -7.76
C LYS A 207 19.95 14.64 -9.20
N ILE A 208 19.31 13.59 -9.69
CA ILE A 208 19.29 13.34 -11.13
C ILE A 208 18.45 14.47 -11.71
N SER A 209 19.10 15.36 -12.48
CA SER A 209 18.42 16.37 -13.28
C SER A 209 17.59 15.60 -14.30
N THR A 210 16.29 15.47 -14.07
CA THR A 210 15.35 15.09 -15.13
C THR A 210 15.31 16.26 -16.11
N ASN A 211 15.95 16.06 -17.27
CA ASN A 211 15.75 16.89 -18.47
C ASN A 211 14.28 16.81 -18.91
#